data_AF-A0A970VGE7-F1
#
_entry.id   AF-A0A970VGE7-F1
#
_cell.length_a   1.000
_cell.length_b   1.000
_cell.length_c   1.000
_cell.angle_alpha   90.00
_cell.angle_beta   90.00
_cell.angle_gamma   90.00
#
_symmetry.space_group_name_H-M   'P 1'
#
loop_
_entity.id
_entity.type
_entity.pdbx_description
1 polymer ?
#
loop_
_entity_poly.entity_id
_entity_poly.type
_entity_poly.pdbx_seq_one_letter_code
_entity_poly.pdbx_strand_id
1 'polypeptide(L)'
;MSDSLLERIRGFNQFFQSGQADSIDLYQLCNTLGETLECRVMVLDVKGCILGHAYLQRGENGSDQLQDEISTNVSAEYNNRLLKIRTTRENVFDMLNTEGESCPVTIAPLYYGGNRLGTMVFERTNKEEFTEDDLVLIEYAAMIVALEIMRRRTESMCEDERKKAMVEMAMGTLSYSEYEAVEHVFRELKGSEGLLVASKIADREGITRSVIVNALRKLESAGIIESRSLGMKGTYIKVLNDKILSQLDKIQ
;
A
#
# COMPACT_ATOMS: atom_id res chain seq x y z
N MET A 1 -34.45 -20.87 9.37
CA MET A 1 -33.80 -21.85 8.48
C MET A 1 -32.34 -21.47 8.49
N SER A 2 -31.43 -22.39 8.79
CA SER A 2 -29.99 -22.08 8.73
C SER A 2 -29.64 -21.75 7.28
N ASP A 3 -29.11 -20.56 7.03
CA ASP A 3 -28.62 -20.18 5.70
C ASP A 3 -27.61 -21.23 5.24
N SER A 4 -27.81 -21.74 4.04
CA SER A 4 -26.89 -22.71 3.44
C SER A 4 -25.52 -22.05 3.23
N LEU A 5 -24.43 -22.81 3.39
CA LEU A 5 -23.08 -22.35 3.03
C LEU A 5 -23.05 -21.69 1.64
N LEU A 6 -23.84 -22.22 0.69
CA LEU A 6 -23.95 -21.67 -0.65
C LEU A 6 -24.58 -20.26 -0.67
N GLU A 7 -25.56 -19.99 0.18
CA GLU A 7 -26.18 -18.67 0.30
C GLU A 7 -25.23 -17.67 0.93
N ARG A 8 -24.45 -18.09 1.93
CA ARG A 8 -23.39 -17.26 2.53
C ARG A 8 -22.30 -16.92 1.52
N ILE A 9 -21.85 -17.89 0.72
CA ILE A 9 -20.89 -17.67 -0.38
C ILE A 9 -21.48 -16.73 -1.44
N ARG A 10 -22.77 -16.87 -1.79
CA ARG A 10 -23.43 -15.98 -2.75
C ARG A 10 -23.53 -14.54 -2.23
N GLY A 11 -23.92 -14.36 -0.97
CA GLY A 11 -23.95 -13.04 -0.32
C GLY A 11 -22.57 -12.40 -0.30
N PHE A 12 -21.54 -13.18 0.06
CA PHE A 12 -20.17 -12.73 0.01
C PHE A 12 -19.67 -12.41 -1.42
N ASN A 13 -20.11 -13.16 -2.44
CA ASN A 13 -19.77 -12.87 -3.84
C ASN A 13 -20.44 -11.60 -4.38
N GLN A 14 -21.62 -11.23 -3.89
CA GLN A 14 -22.28 -9.99 -4.31
C GLN A 14 -21.43 -8.76 -4.00
N PHE A 15 -20.68 -8.78 -2.89
CA PHE A 15 -19.72 -7.72 -2.54
C PHE A 15 -18.74 -7.42 -3.69
N PHE A 16 -18.16 -8.47 -4.28
CA PHE A 16 -17.22 -8.34 -5.41
C PHE A 16 -17.88 -7.96 -6.73
N GLN A 17 -19.18 -8.23 -6.90
CA GLN A 17 -19.92 -7.85 -8.10
C GLN A 17 -20.38 -6.38 -8.05
N SER A 18 -20.61 -5.84 -6.86
CA SER A 18 -20.98 -4.43 -6.64
C SER A 18 -19.81 -3.47 -6.49
N GLY A 19 -18.59 -3.99 -6.30
CA GLY A 19 -17.37 -3.19 -6.11
C GLY A 19 -16.95 -2.41 -7.36
N GLN A 20 -16.45 -1.19 -7.17
CA GLN A 20 -15.87 -0.36 -8.24
C GLN A 20 -14.70 -1.08 -8.91
N ALA A 21 -14.51 -0.82 -10.21
CA ALA A 21 -13.58 -1.51 -11.10
C ALA A 21 -12.09 -1.55 -10.63
N ASP A 22 -11.68 -0.71 -9.67
CA ASP A 22 -10.27 -0.37 -9.47
C ASP A 22 -9.63 -0.83 -8.15
N SER A 23 -10.34 -1.28 -7.11
CA SER A 23 -9.74 -1.98 -5.94
C SER A 23 -10.79 -2.52 -4.96
N ILE A 24 -10.42 -3.51 -4.14
CA ILE A 24 -11.26 -4.01 -3.05
C ILE A 24 -10.93 -3.25 -1.76
N ASP A 25 -11.94 -2.67 -1.10
CA ASP A 25 -11.78 -2.11 0.23
C ASP A 25 -11.76 -3.22 1.30
N LEU A 26 -10.58 -3.45 1.89
CA LEU A 26 -10.38 -4.47 2.91
C LEU A 26 -11.20 -4.22 4.18
N TYR A 27 -11.54 -2.98 4.51
CA TYR A 27 -12.37 -2.68 5.68
C TYR A 27 -13.81 -3.11 5.46
N GLN A 28 -14.38 -2.80 4.28
CA GLN A 28 -15.72 -3.25 3.93
C GLN A 28 -15.78 -4.78 3.86
N LEU A 29 -14.76 -5.41 3.29
CA LEU A 29 -14.65 -6.87 3.25
C LEU A 29 -14.64 -7.47 4.66
N CYS A 30 -13.85 -6.91 5.58
CA CYS A 30 -13.82 -7.34 6.97
C CYS A 30 -15.19 -7.20 7.63
N ASN A 31 -15.91 -6.11 7.37
CA ASN A 31 -17.24 -5.87 7.96
C ASN A 31 -18.25 -6.92 7.47
N THR A 32 -18.30 -7.17 6.16
CA THR A 32 -19.18 -8.21 5.58
C THR A 32 -18.85 -9.59 6.16
N LEU A 33 -17.57 -9.93 6.33
CA LEU A 33 -17.15 -11.18 6.97
C LEU A 33 -17.53 -11.23 8.45
N GLY A 34 -17.34 -10.13 9.17
CA GLY A 34 -17.69 -10.03 10.58
C GLY A 34 -19.18 -10.22 10.84
N GLU A 35 -20.03 -9.67 9.97
CA GLU A 35 -21.49 -9.88 9.99
C GLU A 35 -21.86 -11.33 9.62
N THR A 36 -21.26 -11.88 8.56
CA THR A 36 -21.58 -13.23 8.05
C THR A 36 -21.13 -14.36 8.99
N LEU A 37 -20.04 -14.14 9.75
CA LEU A 37 -19.45 -15.12 10.66
C LEU A 37 -19.72 -14.81 12.15
N GLU A 38 -20.44 -13.72 12.42
CA GLU A 38 -20.66 -13.15 13.76
C GLU A 38 -19.37 -13.05 14.60
N CYS A 39 -18.32 -12.48 14.02
CA CYS A 39 -16.99 -12.42 14.64
C CYS A 39 -16.27 -11.09 14.38
N ARG A 40 -15.24 -10.81 15.17
CA ARG A 40 -14.25 -9.78 14.87
C ARG A 40 -13.28 -10.31 13.83
N VAL A 41 -12.98 -9.51 12.83
CA VAL A 41 -12.04 -9.85 11.75
C VAL A 41 -10.89 -8.85 11.76
N MET A 42 -9.66 -9.34 11.58
CA MET A 42 -8.48 -8.50 11.44
C MET A 42 -7.55 -9.07 10.37
N VAL A 43 -7.09 -8.21 9.47
CA VAL A 43 -6.12 -8.53 8.41
C VAL A 43 -4.80 -7.84 8.76
N LEU A 44 -3.73 -8.62 8.86
CA LEU A 44 -2.38 -8.15 9.16
C LEU A 44 -1.45 -8.43 7.98
N ASP A 45 -0.52 -7.52 7.69
CA ASP A 45 0.62 -7.81 6.82
C ASP A 45 1.74 -8.56 7.57
N VAL A 46 2.84 -8.90 6.88
CA VAL A 46 4.00 -9.55 7.50
C VAL A 46 4.70 -8.72 8.58
N LYS A 47 4.54 -7.40 8.57
CA LYS A 47 5.15 -6.49 9.55
C LYS A 47 4.25 -6.31 10.78
N GLY A 48 3.02 -6.80 10.75
CA GLY A 48 2.02 -6.63 11.79
C GLY A 48 1.21 -5.35 11.63
N CYS A 49 1.26 -4.70 10.47
CA CYS A 49 0.39 -3.58 10.14
C CYS A 49 -1.03 -4.08 9.88
N ILE A 50 -2.02 -3.41 10.46
CA ILE A 50 -3.43 -3.71 10.25
C ILE A 50 -3.86 -3.12 8.90
N LEU A 51 -4.20 -4.00 7.96
CA LEU A 51 -4.66 -3.64 6.61
C LEU A 51 -6.18 -3.44 6.53
N GLY A 52 -6.91 -4.03 7.48
CA GLY A 52 -8.36 -3.96 7.59
C GLY A 52 -8.83 -4.65 8.87
N HIS A 53 -9.93 -4.18 9.44
CA HIS A 53 -10.55 -4.81 10.61
C HIS A 53 -12.06 -4.57 10.62
N ALA A 54 -12.78 -5.41 11.38
CA ALA A 54 -14.19 -5.27 11.66
C ALA A 54 -14.50 -5.66 13.09
N TYR A 55 -15.32 -4.86 13.76
CA TYR A 55 -15.79 -5.09 15.12
C TYR A 55 -17.27 -5.48 15.09
N LEU A 56 -17.64 -6.52 15.84
CA LEU A 56 -19.04 -6.88 16.02
C LEU A 56 -19.71 -5.82 16.92
N GLN A 57 -20.50 -4.90 16.34
CA GLN A 57 -21.33 -3.98 17.12
C GLN A 57 -22.55 -4.73 17.66
N ARG A 58 -22.48 -5.23 18.90
CA ARG A 58 -23.68 -5.61 19.67
C ARG A 58 -23.70 -4.79 20.97
N GLY A 59 -24.49 -3.72 20.96
CA GLY A 59 -24.76 -2.92 22.15
C GLY A 59 -25.57 -1.66 21.86
N GLU A 60 -26.89 -1.76 22.04
CA GLU A 60 -27.79 -0.62 22.23
C GLU A 60 -27.29 0.24 23.40
N ASN A 61 -26.60 1.33 23.09
CA ASN A 61 -26.55 2.61 23.82
C ASN A 61 -25.25 3.34 23.48
N GLY A 62 -25.39 4.35 22.62
CA GLY A 62 -24.63 5.60 22.63
C GLY A 62 -23.14 5.53 22.94
N SER A 63 -22.32 5.39 21.90
CA SER A 63 -21.39 6.47 21.55
C SER A 63 -20.62 6.07 20.29
N ASP A 64 -20.58 7.03 19.37
CA ASP A 64 -19.71 7.11 18.19
C ASP A 64 -18.21 7.23 18.59
N GLN A 65 -17.76 6.53 19.64
CA GLN A 65 -16.48 6.77 20.33
C GLN A 65 -15.70 5.49 20.63
N LEU A 66 -15.42 4.70 19.60
CA LEU A 66 -14.23 3.83 19.58
C LEU A 66 -13.40 4.11 18.31
N GLN A 67 -13.23 5.40 17.99
CA GLN A 67 -12.11 5.92 17.21
C GLN A 67 -10.88 6.16 18.09
N ASP A 68 -10.82 5.54 19.27
CA ASP A 68 -9.66 5.63 20.17
C ASP A 68 -8.52 4.76 19.63
N GLU A 69 -7.49 5.44 19.12
CA GLU A 69 -6.09 4.99 19.04
C GLU A 69 -5.87 3.48 18.83
N ILE A 70 -6.49 2.89 17.80
CA ILE A 70 -6.06 1.55 17.36
C ILE A 70 -4.66 1.73 16.81
N SER A 71 -3.67 1.28 17.57
CA SER A 71 -2.30 1.17 17.12
C SER A 71 -2.30 0.57 15.71
N THR A 72 -1.76 1.28 14.72
CA THR A 72 -1.71 0.84 13.32
C THR A 72 -1.06 -0.55 13.19
N ASN A 73 -0.28 -0.94 14.19
CA ASN A 73 0.44 -2.20 14.23
C ASN A 73 0.14 -2.98 15.52
N VAL A 74 0.13 -4.31 15.42
CA VAL A 74 0.13 -5.21 16.58
C VAL A 74 1.54 -5.33 17.19
N SER A 75 1.63 -5.88 18.40
CA SER A 75 2.94 -6.12 19.03
C SER A 75 3.80 -7.08 18.19
N ALA A 76 5.10 -6.82 18.15
CA ALA A 76 6.03 -7.67 17.40
C ALA A 76 6.03 -9.12 17.89
N GLU A 77 5.85 -9.34 19.20
CA GLU A 77 5.74 -10.68 19.77
C GLU A 77 4.50 -11.42 19.24
N TYR A 78 3.35 -10.75 19.23
CA TYR A 78 2.11 -11.33 18.71
C TYR A 78 2.21 -11.64 17.21
N ASN A 79 2.72 -10.70 16.41
CA ASN A 79 2.94 -10.93 14.98
C ASN A 79 3.89 -12.12 14.72
N ASN A 80 4.99 -12.22 15.47
CA ASN A 80 5.93 -13.34 15.35
C ASN A 80 5.28 -14.70 15.69
N ARG A 81 4.32 -14.74 16.62
CA ARG A 81 3.54 -15.97 16.90
C ARG A 81 2.63 -16.32 15.72
N LEU A 82 1.94 -15.35 15.15
CA LEU A 82 1.06 -15.54 13.98
C LEU A 82 1.83 -16.04 12.74
N LEU A 83 3.02 -15.50 12.49
CA LEU A 83 3.85 -15.89 11.35
C LEU A 83 4.36 -17.33 11.43
N LYS A 84 4.40 -17.94 12.62
CA LYS A 84 4.77 -19.37 12.78
C LYS A 84 3.66 -20.32 12.30
N ILE A 85 2.41 -19.87 12.27
CA ILE A 85 1.26 -20.66 11.86
C ILE A 85 1.22 -20.74 10.34
N ARG A 86 1.45 -21.92 9.76
CA ARG A 86 1.56 -22.12 8.30
C ARG A 86 0.28 -22.62 7.62
N THR A 87 -0.61 -23.22 8.38
CA THR A 87 -1.93 -23.69 7.92
C THR A 87 -3.00 -23.03 8.77
N THR A 88 -4.24 -23.01 8.30
CA THR A 88 -5.37 -22.56 9.10
C THR A 88 -5.37 -23.29 10.44
N ARG A 89 -5.55 -22.54 11.53
CA ARG A 89 -5.77 -23.10 12.87
C ARG A 89 -7.09 -22.58 13.38
N GLU A 90 -8.05 -23.48 13.49
CA GLU A 90 -9.38 -23.23 14.02
C GLU A 90 -9.42 -23.29 15.55
N ASN A 91 -10.36 -22.54 16.13
CA ASN A 91 -10.77 -22.67 17.53
C ASN A 91 -9.61 -22.67 18.53
N VAL A 92 -8.66 -21.75 18.36
CA VAL A 92 -7.53 -21.56 19.27
C VAL A 92 -7.96 -20.66 20.43
N PHE A 93 -7.75 -21.15 21.65
CA PHE A 93 -8.22 -20.51 22.89
C PHE A 93 -7.11 -19.74 23.64
N ASP A 94 -5.83 -20.02 23.36
CA ASP A 94 -4.71 -19.59 24.21
C ASP A 94 -3.78 -18.55 23.55
N MET A 95 -4.18 -17.96 22.42
CA MET A 95 -3.29 -17.09 21.64
C MET A 95 -3.16 -15.66 22.17
N LEU A 96 -4.12 -15.19 22.99
CA LEU A 96 -4.21 -13.78 23.40
C LEU A 96 -3.75 -13.49 24.83
N ASN A 97 -3.32 -14.50 25.62
CA ASN A 97 -2.91 -14.34 27.02
C ASN A 97 -3.88 -13.44 27.83
N THR A 98 -5.17 -13.44 27.49
CA THR A 98 -6.18 -12.66 28.20
C THR A 98 -6.64 -13.48 29.38
N GLU A 99 -6.52 -12.93 30.59
CA GLU A 99 -6.96 -13.53 31.86
C GLU A 99 -8.50 -13.71 31.96
N GLY A 100 -9.21 -13.73 30.82
CA GLY A 100 -10.66 -13.82 30.70
C GLY A 100 -11.14 -15.15 30.09
N GLU A 101 -12.46 -15.31 30.02
CA GLU A 101 -13.09 -16.48 29.39
C GLU A 101 -12.66 -16.60 27.93
N SER A 102 -12.06 -17.74 27.60
CA SER A 102 -11.40 -17.95 26.33
C SER A 102 -12.42 -18.06 25.19
N CYS A 103 -12.33 -17.12 24.25
CA CYS A 103 -13.10 -17.12 23.02
C CYS A 103 -12.35 -17.88 21.91
N PRO A 104 -13.06 -18.62 21.04
CA PRO A 104 -12.40 -19.32 19.95
C PRO A 104 -11.87 -18.32 18.93
N VAL A 105 -10.58 -18.47 18.59
CA VAL A 105 -9.88 -17.70 17.58
C VAL A 105 -9.48 -18.60 16.43
N THR A 106 -9.89 -18.25 15.20
CA THR A 106 -9.43 -18.90 13.98
C THR A 106 -8.40 -18.04 13.27
N ILE A 107 -7.30 -18.64 12.84
CA ILE A 107 -6.18 -17.95 12.23
C ILE A 107 -5.95 -18.53 10.84
N ALA A 108 -6.09 -17.69 9.82
CA ALA A 108 -5.91 -18.05 8.42
C ALA A 108 -4.67 -17.34 7.84
N PRO A 109 -3.61 -18.09 7.52
CA PRO A 109 -2.47 -17.59 6.77
C PRO A 109 -2.81 -17.03 5.38
N LEU A 110 -2.20 -15.90 5.01
CA LEU A 110 -2.32 -15.34 3.67
C LEU A 110 -1.11 -15.71 2.82
N TYR A 111 -1.31 -16.54 1.80
CA TYR A 111 -0.24 -16.99 0.89
C TYR A 111 -0.55 -16.66 -0.58
N TYR A 112 0.48 -16.31 -1.34
CA TYR A 112 0.42 -16.24 -2.80
C TYR A 112 1.76 -16.64 -3.40
N GLY A 113 1.76 -17.55 -4.39
CA GLY A 113 2.98 -18.01 -5.06
C GLY A 113 4.04 -18.59 -4.10
N GLY A 114 3.61 -19.20 -2.98
CA GLY A 114 4.50 -19.74 -1.94
C GLY A 114 5.02 -18.70 -0.92
N ASN A 115 4.73 -17.41 -1.13
CA ASN A 115 5.16 -16.34 -0.23
C ASN A 115 4.08 -16.02 0.82
N ARG A 116 4.49 -15.83 2.07
CA ARG A 116 3.62 -15.36 3.15
C ARG A 116 3.41 -13.85 3.01
N LEU A 117 2.15 -13.44 2.90
CA LEU A 117 1.77 -12.03 2.72
C LEU A 117 1.28 -11.37 4.01
N GLY A 118 0.74 -12.17 4.93
CA GLY A 118 0.05 -11.65 6.10
C GLY A 118 -0.77 -12.72 6.82
N THR A 119 -1.62 -12.32 7.74
CA THR A 119 -2.47 -13.23 8.53
C THR A 119 -3.84 -12.63 8.71
N MET A 120 -4.89 -13.42 8.54
CA MET A 120 -6.23 -13.09 8.98
C MET A 120 -6.53 -13.74 10.32
N VAL A 121 -7.14 -12.98 11.21
CA VAL A 121 -7.54 -13.41 12.55
C VAL A 121 -9.03 -13.18 12.70
N PHE A 122 -9.74 -14.23 13.14
CA PHE A 122 -11.18 -14.25 13.39
C PHE A 122 -11.40 -14.58 14.86
N GLU A 123 -12.08 -13.72 15.59
CA GLU A 123 -12.35 -13.88 17.02
C GLU A 123 -13.85 -13.81 17.27
N ARG A 124 -14.44 -14.88 17.79
CA ARG A 124 -15.87 -14.91 18.13
C ARG A 124 -16.13 -14.43 19.54
N THR A 125 -17.17 -13.63 19.73
CA THR A 125 -17.56 -13.14 21.07
C THR A 125 -18.58 -14.03 21.77
N ASN A 126 -19.26 -14.92 21.02
CA ASN A 126 -20.34 -15.77 21.53
C ASN A 126 -19.86 -17.13 22.08
N LYS A 127 -18.54 -17.38 22.13
CA LYS A 127 -17.89 -18.64 22.54
C LYS A 127 -18.24 -19.86 21.68
N GLU A 128 -18.96 -19.69 20.58
CA GLU A 128 -19.27 -20.80 19.67
C GLU A 128 -18.08 -21.09 18.76
N GLU A 129 -17.72 -22.36 18.64
CA GLU A 129 -16.67 -22.81 17.74
C GLU A 129 -17.02 -22.52 16.27
N PHE A 130 -16.00 -22.19 15.48
CA PHE A 130 -16.10 -22.10 14.03
C PHE A 130 -16.38 -23.48 13.46
N THR A 131 -17.44 -23.58 12.66
CA THR A 131 -17.85 -24.82 11.98
C THR A 131 -17.03 -25.02 10.70
N GLU A 132 -17.09 -26.22 10.10
CA GLU A 132 -16.43 -26.46 8.80
C GLU A 132 -16.91 -25.50 7.71
N ASP A 133 -18.21 -25.16 7.68
CA ASP A 133 -18.77 -24.17 6.76
C ASP A 133 -18.16 -22.78 6.96
N ASP A 134 -17.89 -22.40 8.22
CA ASP A 134 -17.19 -21.15 8.53
C ASP A 134 -15.73 -21.20 8.07
N LEU A 135 -15.05 -22.33 8.23
CA LEU A 135 -13.68 -22.51 7.78
C LEU A 135 -13.56 -22.41 6.25
N VAL A 136 -14.53 -22.94 5.51
CA VAL A 136 -14.58 -22.78 4.05
C VAL A 136 -14.66 -21.31 3.65
N LEU A 137 -15.52 -20.54 4.31
CA LEU A 137 -15.63 -19.09 4.06
C LEU A 137 -14.36 -18.34 4.45
N ILE A 138 -13.73 -18.71 5.56
CA ILE A 138 -12.49 -18.11 6.06
C ILE A 138 -11.34 -18.37 5.07
N GLU A 139 -11.16 -19.59 4.58
CA GLU A 139 -10.11 -19.90 3.61
C GLU A 139 -10.38 -19.25 2.26
N TYR A 140 -11.64 -19.20 1.83
CA TYR A 140 -12.04 -18.48 0.62
C TYR A 140 -11.72 -16.99 0.72
N ALA A 141 -12.07 -16.37 1.84
CA ALA A 141 -11.74 -14.97 2.12
C ALA A 141 -10.23 -14.74 2.19
N ALA A 142 -9.49 -15.64 2.85
CA ALA A 142 -8.03 -15.57 2.94
C ALA A 142 -7.37 -15.58 1.56
N MET A 143 -7.85 -16.42 0.63
CA MET A 143 -7.34 -16.43 -0.74
C MET A 143 -7.62 -15.11 -1.47
N ILE A 144 -8.82 -14.54 -1.34
CA ILE A 144 -9.16 -13.28 -2.00
C ILE A 144 -8.36 -12.11 -1.43
N VAL A 145 -8.22 -12.05 -0.11
CA VAL A 145 -7.38 -11.02 0.53
C VAL A 145 -5.93 -11.16 0.10
N ALA A 146 -5.40 -12.38 0.00
CA ALA A 146 -4.05 -12.61 -0.51
C ALA A 146 -3.88 -12.11 -1.96
N LEU A 147 -4.87 -12.37 -2.83
CA LEU A 147 -4.89 -11.86 -4.20
C LEU A 147 -4.92 -10.33 -4.25
N GLU A 148 -5.76 -9.69 -3.44
CA GLU A 148 -5.86 -8.22 -3.39
C GLU A 148 -4.58 -7.57 -2.88
N ILE A 149 -3.94 -8.13 -1.84
CA ILE A 149 -2.64 -7.65 -1.35
C ILE A 149 -1.59 -7.73 -2.46
N MET A 150 -1.57 -8.81 -3.23
CA MET A 150 -0.62 -8.97 -4.34
C MET A 150 -0.90 -8.07 -5.51
N ARG A 151 -2.17 -7.86 -5.84
CA ARG A 151 -2.58 -6.89 -6.86
C ARG A 151 -2.07 -5.50 -6.51
N ARG A 152 -2.35 -5.00 -5.31
CA ARG A 152 -1.88 -3.68 -4.85
C ARG A 152 -0.35 -3.55 -4.88
N ARG A 153 0.37 -4.60 -4.48
CA ARG A 153 1.84 -4.64 -4.58
C ARG A 153 2.31 -4.57 -6.03
N THR A 154 1.67 -5.32 -6.92
CA THR A 154 2.02 -5.37 -8.35
C THR A 154 1.73 -4.03 -9.02
N GLU A 155 0.60 -3.39 -8.73
CA GLU A 155 0.27 -2.05 -9.21
C GLU A 155 1.32 -1.03 -8.77
N SER A 156 1.66 -1.02 -7.47
CA SER A 156 2.71 -0.12 -6.94
C SER A 156 4.08 -0.36 -7.58
N MET A 157 4.46 -1.62 -7.80
CA MET A 157 5.70 -1.97 -8.50
C MET A 157 5.69 -1.49 -9.96
N CYS A 158 4.58 -1.72 -10.67
CA CYS A 158 4.41 -1.30 -12.06
C CYS A 158 4.47 0.23 -12.19
N GLU A 159 3.85 0.96 -11.28
CA GLU A 159 3.96 2.43 -11.23
C GLU A 159 5.41 2.89 -11.01
N ASP A 160 6.13 2.26 -10.09
CA ASP A 160 7.54 2.56 -9.82
C ASP A 160 8.45 2.25 -11.03
N GLU A 161 8.21 1.13 -11.72
CA GLU A 161 8.91 0.77 -12.96
C GLU A 161 8.58 1.74 -14.10
N ARG A 162 7.31 2.12 -14.24
CA ARG A 162 6.89 3.12 -15.22
C ARG A 162 7.56 4.47 -14.98
N LYS A 163 7.62 4.93 -13.71
CA LYS A 163 8.33 6.15 -13.34
C LYS A 163 9.81 6.07 -13.69
N LYS A 164 10.49 4.95 -13.44
CA LYS A 164 11.90 4.75 -13.83
C LYS A 164 12.08 4.76 -15.35
N ALA A 165 11.24 4.04 -16.09
CA ALA A 165 11.30 3.99 -17.54
C ALA A 165 11.11 5.36 -18.19
N MET A 166 10.18 6.18 -17.68
CA MET A 166 10.01 7.56 -18.15
C MET A 166 11.27 8.40 -17.96
N VAL A 167 11.94 8.27 -16.82
CA VAL A 167 13.22 8.95 -16.57
C VAL A 167 14.30 8.45 -17.52
N GLU A 168 14.48 7.14 -17.66
CA GLU A 168 15.48 6.56 -18.56
C GLU A 168 15.28 7.01 -20.01
N MET A 169 14.04 7.00 -20.50
CA MET A 169 13.70 7.50 -21.83
C MET A 169 14.08 8.97 -21.99
N ALA A 170 13.73 9.82 -21.03
CA ALA A 170 14.03 11.25 -21.13
C ALA A 170 15.53 11.53 -21.08
N MET A 171 16.26 10.86 -20.18
CA MET A 171 17.72 10.98 -20.10
C MET A 171 18.38 10.50 -21.40
N GLY A 172 17.84 9.46 -22.04
CA GLY A 172 18.28 9.00 -23.36
C GLY A 172 18.07 9.99 -24.52
N THR A 173 17.22 11.00 -24.35
CA THR A 173 17.04 12.08 -25.35
C THR A 173 18.00 13.26 -25.17
N LEU A 174 18.74 13.29 -24.05
CA LEU A 174 19.72 14.33 -23.77
C LEU A 174 21.04 14.02 -24.49
N SER A 175 21.65 15.05 -25.08
CA SER A 175 23.06 14.99 -25.48
C SER A 175 23.97 15.01 -24.26
N TYR A 176 25.24 14.62 -24.44
CA TYR A 176 26.22 14.59 -23.34
C TYR A 176 26.28 15.90 -22.55
N SER A 177 26.37 17.04 -23.23
CA SER A 177 26.40 18.36 -22.57
C SER A 177 25.07 18.75 -21.91
N GLU A 178 23.93 18.29 -22.45
CA GLU A 178 22.62 18.50 -21.82
C GLU A 178 22.46 17.65 -20.57
N TYR A 179 22.97 16.42 -20.59
CA TYR A 179 23.01 15.53 -19.43
C TYR A 179 23.84 16.15 -18.30
N GLU A 180 25.07 16.58 -18.60
CA GLU A 180 25.96 17.24 -17.63
C GLU A 180 25.30 18.50 -17.06
N ALA A 181 24.68 19.32 -17.92
CA ALA A 181 23.93 20.49 -17.50
C ALA A 181 22.78 20.15 -16.52
N VAL A 182 22.05 19.05 -16.75
CA VAL A 182 21.00 18.57 -15.85
C VAL A 182 21.59 18.20 -14.50
N GLU A 183 22.72 17.49 -14.46
CA GLU A 183 23.37 17.13 -13.20
C GLU A 183 23.70 18.37 -12.35
N HIS A 184 24.30 19.39 -12.96
CA HIS A 184 24.61 20.65 -12.27
C HIS A 184 23.36 21.40 -11.79
N VAL A 185 22.30 21.43 -12.61
CA VAL A 185 21.01 22.03 -12.24
C VAL A 185 20.43 21.37 -11.00
N PHE A 186 20.34 20.03 -10.98
CA PHE A 186 19.75 19.31 -9.86
C PHE A 186 20.63 19.36 -8.60
N ARG A 187 21.95 19.44 -8.74
CA ARG A 187 22.89 19.68 -7.64
C ARG A 187 22.67 21.05 -6.98
N GLU A 188 22.30 22.07 -7.75
CA GLU A 188 22.02 23.42 -7.23
C GLU A 188 20.59 23.54 -6.64
N LEU A 189 19.62 22.74 -7.13
CA LEU A 189 18.25 22.74 -6.63
C LEU A 189 18.14 22.26 -5.16
N LYS A 190 18.99 21.31 -4.74
CA LYS A 190 19.06 20.76 -3.36
C LYS A 190 17.69 20.40 -2.76
N GLY A 191 16.82 19.76 -3.55
CA GLY A 191 15.49 19.34 -3.14
C GLY A 191 14.61 18.93 -4.32
N SER A 192 13.31 18.75 -4.06
CA SER A 192 12.30 18.44 -5.09
C SER A 192 11.72 19.67 -5.77
N GLU A 193 12.02 20.87 -5.28
CA GLU A 193 11.60 22.14 -5.89
C GLU A 193 12.52 23.30 -5.51
N GLY A 194 12.54 24.34 -6.35
CA GLY A 194 13.38 25.51 -6.07
C GLY A 194 13.50 26.47 -7.25
N LEU A 195 14.13 27.61 -6.98
CA LEU A 195 14.37 28.66 -7.96
C LEU A 195 15.78 28.52 -8.55
N LEU A 196 15.86 28.40 -9.87
CA LEU A 196 17.10 28.23 -10.60
C LEU A 196 17.40 29.42 -11.50
N VAL A 197 18.64 29.90 -11.47
CA VAL A 197 19.11 30.96 -12.37
C VAL A 197 20.12 30.38 -13.34
N ALA A 198 19.66 30.05 -14.55
CA ALA A 198 20.46 29.36 -15.57
C ALA A 198 21.78 30.09 -15.92
N SER A 199 21.81 31.43 -15.85
CA SER A 199 23.06 32.19 -16.08
C SER A 199 24.12 31.92 -15.03
N LYS A 200 23.75 31.76 -13.75
CA LYS A 200 24.73 31.48 -12.68
C LYS A 200 25.40 30.12 -12.85
N ILE A 201 24.64 29.12 -13.29
CA ILE A 201 25.15 27.77 -13.56
C ILE A 201 26.01 27.77 -14.81
N ALA A 202 25.55 28.43 -15.88
CA ALA A 202 26.30 28.58 -17.12
C ALA A 202 27.69 29.20 -16.90
N ASP A 203 27.76 30.29 -16.13
CA ASP A 203 29.01 31.00 -15.87
C ASP A 203 29.96 30.21 -14.95
N ARG A 204 29.41 29.43 -13.99
CA ARG A 204 30.21 28.63 -13.05
C ARG A 204 30.80 27.38 -13.70
N GLU A 205 29.99 26.66 -14.46
CA GLU A 205 30.34 25.34 -15.01
C GLU A 205 30.89 25.43 -16.46
N GLY A 206 30.91 26.63 -17.05
CA GLY A 206 31.39 26.84 -18.42
C GLY A 206 30.45 26.28 -19.50
N ILE A 207 29.18 26.05 -19.16
CA ILE A 207 28.16 25.50 -20.06
C ILE A 207 27.34 26.66 -20.67
N THR A 208 26.91 26.52 -21.92
CA THR A 208 26.04 27.55 -22.53
C THR A 208 24.63 27.53 -21.92
N ARG A 209 24.05 28.72 -21.69
CA ARG A 209 22.67 28.85 -21.18
C ARG A 209 21.63 28.12 -22.03
N SER A 210 21.84 28.05 -23.35
CA SER A 210 20.94 27.34 -24.27
C SER A 210 20.90 25.83 -24.03
N VAL A 211 22.03 25.23 -23.66
CA VAL A 211 22.10 23.80 -23.32
C VAL A 211 21.27 23.50 -22.07
N ILE A 212 21.38 24.33 -21.03
CA ILE A 212 20.57 24.20 -19.80
C ILE A 212 19.08 24.31 -20.13
N VAL A 213 18.67 25.34 -20.87
CA VAL A 213 17.26 25.57 -21.22
C VAL A 213 16.69 24.44 -22.09
N ASN A 214 17.46 23.93 -23.04
CA ASN A 214 17.04 22.83 -23.89
C ASN A 214 16.88 21.53 -23.10
N ALA A 215 17.82 21.23 -22.21
CA ALA A 215 17.74 20.05 -21.36
C ALA A 215 16.51 20.10 -20.43
N LEU A 216 16.26 21.24 -19.80
CA LEU A 216 15.05 21.45 -18.97
C LEU A 216 13.77 21.30 -19.79
N ARG A 217 13.72 21.81 -21.02
CA ARG A 217 12.55 21.66 -21.91
C ARG A 217 12.29 20.20 -22.27
N LYS A 218 13.33 19.39 -22.50
CA LYS A 218 13.19 17.94 -22.77
C LYS A 218 12.64 17.19 -21.56
N LEU A 219 13.13 17.50 -20.35
CA LEU A 219 12.63 16.91 -19.11
C LEU A 219 11.18 17.32 -18.81
N GLU A 220 10.82 18.58 -19.08
CA GLU A 220 9.45 19.07 -18.95
C GLU A 220 8.50 18.39 -19.94
N SER A 221 8.95 18.20 -21.18
CA SER A 221 8.18 17.49 -22.22
C SER A 221 7.94 16.02 -21.86
N ALA A 222 8.86 15.40 -21.12
CA ALA A 222 8.73 14.04 -20.60
C ALA A 222 7.89 13.95 -19.31
N GLY A 223 7.39 15.07 -18.79
CA GLY A 223 6.62 15.11 -17.54
C GLY A 223 7.44 14.79 -16.29
N ILE A 224 8.76 14.95 -16.34
CA ILE A 224 9.65 14.69 -15.20
C ILE A 224 9.74 15.91 -14.29
N ILE A 225 9.71 17.10 -14.89
CA ILE A 225 9.71 18.38 -14.17
C ILE A 225 8.59 19.27 -14.69
N GLU A 226 8.23 20.25 -13.88
CA GLU A 226 7.44 21.40 -14.28
C GLU A 226 8.31 22.65 -14.14
N SER A 227 8.33 23.50 -15.16
CA SER A 227 9.11 24.74 -15.14
C SER A 227 8.20 25.96 -15.26
N ARG A 228 8.44 26.97 -14.44
CA ARG A 228 7.74 28.25 -14.49
C ARG A 228 8.72 29.40 -14.52
N SER A 229 8.78 30.10 -15.65
CA SER A 229 9.62 31.29 -15.78
C SER A 229 9.12 32.43 -14.88
N LEU A 230 10.01 32.98 -14.06
CA LEU A 230 9.79 34.19 -13.26
C LEU A 230 10.58 35.38 -13.85
N GLY A 231 10.92 35.32 -15.14
CA GLY A 231 11.69 36.33 -15.83
C GLY A 231 13.11 36.49 -15.26
N MET A 232 13.49 37.72 -14.90
CA MET A 232 14.84 38.03 -14.40
C MET A 232 15.17 37.38 -13.05
N LYS A 233 14.16 36.92 -12.30
CA LYS A 233 14.37 36.23 -11.02
C LYS A 233 14.85 34.78 -11.21
N GLY A 234 14.69 34.22 -12.41
CA GLY A 234 15.02 32.83 -12.72
C GLY A 234 13.80 32.00 -13.11
N THR A 235 13.97 30.69 -13.12
CA THR A 235 12.93 29.71 -13.42
C THR A 235 12.68 28.87 -12.18
N TYR A 236 11.43 28.81 -11.74
CA TYR A 236 11.01 27.87 -10.71
C TYR A 236 10.92 26.48 -11.33
N ILE A 237 11.52 25.49 -10.70
CA ILE A 237 11.50 24.10 -11.13
C ILE A 237 10.89 23.26 -10.02
N LYS A 238 9.97 22.37 -10.39
CA LYS A 238 9.41 21.36 -9.50
C LYS A 238 9.59 19.98 -10.13
N VAL A 239 10.10 19.03 -9.36
CA VAL A 239 10.27 17.64 -9.78
C VAL A 239 8.94 16.90 -9.59
N LEU A 240 8.43 16.33 -10.68
CA LEU A 240 7.21 15.53 -10.70
C LEU A 240 7.51 14.04 -10.50
N ASN A 241 8.67 13.59 -10.98
CA ASN A 241 9.11 12.21 -10.86
C ASN A 241 10.39 12.12 -10.01
N ASP A 242 10.25 11.62 -8.79
CA ASP A 242 11.30 11.46 -7.79
C ASP A 242 12.45 10.53 -8.24
N LYS A 243 12.18 9.62 -9.19
CA LYS A 243 13.19 8.67 -9.67
C LYS A 243 14.33 9.35 -10.43
N ILE A 244 14.18 10.60 -10.90
CA ILE A 244 15.28 11.33 -11.56
C ILE A 244 16.48 11.55 -10.65
N LEU A 245 16.25 11.87 -9.36
CA LEU A 245 17.33 12.09 -8.40
C LEU A 245 18.14 10.80 -8.21
N SER A 246 17.45 9.68 -8.05
CA SER A 246 18.10 8.36 -7.92
C SER A 246 18.85 7.91 -9.17
N GLN A 247 18.49 8.40 -10.35
CA GLN A 247 19.19 8.12 -11.60
C GLN A 247 20.47 8.96 -11.72
N LEU A 248 20.42 10.23 -11.32
CA LEU A 248 21.57 11.13 -11.32
C LEU A 248 22.62 10.71 -10.27
N ASP A 249 22.20 10.22 -9.10
CA ASP A 249 23.11 9.78 -8.03
C ASP A 249 23.89 8.49 -8.36
N LYS A 250 23.39 7.64 -9.26
CA LYS A 250 24.04 6.36 -9.63
C LYS A 250 25.32 6.51 -10.44
N ILE A 251 25.57 7.71 -10.97
CA ILE A 251 26.63 7.97 -11.95
C ILE A 251 27.79 8.79 -11.33
N GLN A 252 27.68 9.17 -10.05
CA GLN A 252 28.79 9.65 -9.23
C GLN A 252 29.72 8.50 -8.80
#